data_AF-A0A1F4YGR8-F1
#
_entry.id   AF-A0A1F4YGR8-F1
#
_cell.length_a   1.000
_cell.length_b   1.000
_cell.length_c   1.000
_cell.angle_alpha   90.00
_cell.angle_beta   90.00
_cell.angle_gamma   90.00
#
_symmetry.space_group_name_H-M   'P 1'
#
loop_
_entity.id
_entity.type
_entity.pdbx_description
1 polymer ?
#
loop_
_entity_poly.entity_id
_entity_poly.type
_entity_poly.pdbx_seq_one_letter_code
_entity_poly.pdbx_strand_id
1 'polypeptide(L)'
;MRICGLDEVGRGCLAGPLVAAAVVLNKHNLSLKDSKKLTPKQRRKLYNRMKRAKMEFAVESISARQINNRGMAWANKQIFKNLINRIEADRYIVDGSLKIRNAKSLIKADGKIKCVMAASIVAKVERDRLMTRLHKEFPKYGWKSNVGYGTKYHIQAIKEHGMSRYHRSVFVTTALRDKVTI
;
A
#
# COMPACT_ATOMS: atom_id res chain seq x y z
N MET A 1 13.79 11.09 20.79
CA MET A 1 13.97 10.60 19.41
C MET A 1 12.71 9.88 18.93
N ARG A 2 11.97 10.52 18.03
CA ARG A 2 10.79 10.02 17.31
C ARG A 2 11.25 9.46 15.97
N ILE A 3 10.99 8.18 15.72
CA ILE A 3 11.32 7.55 14.44
C ILE A 3 10.02 7.22 13.72
N CYS A 4 9.85 7.77 12.53
CA CYS A 4 8.72 7.49 11.65
C CYS A 4 9.10 6.43 10.62
N GLY A 5 8.35 5.33 10.59
CA GLY A 5 8.48 4.30 9.55
C GLY A 5 7.43 4.53 8.46
N LEU A 6 7.80 4.27 7.22
CA LEU A 6 6.93 4.41 6.05
C LEU A 6 7.01 3.16 5.17
N ASP A 7 5.87 2.74 4.65
CA ASP A 7 5.78 1.61 3.73
C ASP A 7 4.56 1.78 2.80
N GLU A 8 4.65 1.24 1.58
CA GLU A 8 3.58 1.27 0.59
C GLU A 8 3.07 -0.12 0.19
N VAL A 9 1.84 -0.17 -0.30
CA VAL A 9 1.21 -1.38 -0.81
C VAL A 9 0.44 -1.10 -2.09
N GLY A 10 0.43 -2.08 -2.98
CA GLY A 10 -0.34 -2.02 -4.23
C GLY A 10 0.41 -1.42 -5.41
N ARG A 11 1.74 -1.30 -5.34
CA ARG A 11 2.58 -0.83 -6.45
C ARG A 11 2.36 -1.63 -7.74
N GLY A 12 2.32 -2.96 -7.66
CA GLY A 12 2.16 -3.86 -8.82
C GLY A 12 0.72 -4.23 -9.19
N CYS A 13 -0.29 -3.58 -8.61
CA CYS A 13 -1.69 -3.92 -8.90
C CYS A 13 -2.16 -3.31 -10.23
N LEU A 14 -3.04 -4.03 -10.92
CA LEU A 14 -3.73 -3.57 -12.12
C LEU A 14 -4.85 -2.57 -11.81
N ALA A 15 -5.42 -2.64 -10.61
CA ALA A 15 -6.53 -1.78 -10.20
C ALA A 15 -6.36 -1.24 -8.77
N GLY A 16 -7.04 -0.12 -8.53
CA GLY A 16 -7.10 0.56 -7.25
C GLY A 16 -5.89 1.46 -6.97
N PRO A 17 -5.93 2.19 -5.85
CA PRO A 17 -4.90 3.15 -5.50
C PRO A 17 -3.59 2.48 -5.07
N LEU A 18 -2.50 3.25 -5.16
CA LEU A 18 -1.31 3.04 -4.34
C LEU A 18 -1.65 3.58 -2.94
N VAL A 19 -1.33 2.84 -1.89
CA VAL A 19 -1.59 3.28 -0.50
C VAL A 19 -0.29 3.17 0.27
N ALA A 20 0.03 4.20 1.05
CA ALA A 20 1.15 4.16 1.99
C ALA A 20 0.71 4.66 3.36
N ALA A 21 1.48 4.30 4.37
CA ALA A 21 1.29 4.79 5.71
C ALA A 21 2.60 5.27 6.30
N ALA A 22 2.49 6.17 7.27
CA ALA A 22 3.58 6.64 8.10
C ALA A 22 3.19 6.42 9.57
N VAL A 23 4.05 5.75 10.36
CA VAL A 23 3.78 5.43 11.76
C VAL A 23 4.96 5.86 12.62
N VAL A 24 4.69 6.65 13.66
CA VAL A 24 5.70 7.10 14.61
C VAL A 24 5.82 6.10 15.75
N LEU A 25 7.05 5.66 16.02
CA LEU A 25 7.38 4.95 17.26
C LEU A 25 8.08 5.86 18.28
N ASN A 26 7.56 5.86 19.51
CA ASN A 26 8.22 6.42 20.69
C ASN A 26 8.72 5.27 21.61
N LYS A 27 9.50 5.61 22.65
CA LYS A 27 10.12 4.63 23.57
C LYS A 27 9.11 3.72 24.30
N HIS A 28 7.84 4.10 24.38
CA HIS A 28 6.79 3.38 25.13
C HIS A 28 5.88 2.54 24.23
N ASN A 29 6.17 2.46 22.92
CA ASN A 29 5.26 1.82 21.99
C ASN A 29 5.29 0.29 22.04
N LEU A 30 4.12 -0.25 21.75
CA LEU A 30 3.76 -1.66 21.65
C LEU A 30 4.86 -2.55 21.05
N SER A 31 5.12 -3.67 21.71
CA SER A 31 5.94 -4.75 21.16
C SER A 31 5.24 -5.35 19.92
N LEU A 32 5.68 -4.94 18.75
CA LEU A 32 5.35 -5.56 17.47
C LEU A 32 6.35 -6.70 17.23
N LYS A 33 5.91 -7.95 17.44
CA LYS A 33 6.68 -9.14 17.07
C LYS A 33 6.17 -9.65 15.71
N ASP A 34 7.12 -9.86 14.79
CA ASP A 34 7.06 -10.44 13.44
C ASP A 34 5.73 -10.38 12.66
N SER A 35 5.60 -9.36 11.80
CA SER A 35 4.41 -9.15 10.96
C SER A 35 4.36 -9.98 9.67
N LYS A 36 5.46 -10.59 9.23
CA LYS A 36 5.58 -11.16 7.87
C LYS A 36 4.72 -12.42 7.64
N LYS A 37 4.18 -13.03 8.70
CA LYS A 37 3.25 -14.19 8.62
C LYS A 37 1.84 -13.88 9.14
N LEU A 38 1.49 -12.61 9.33
CA LEU A 38 0.17 -12.29 9.86
C LEU A 38 -0.94 -12.56 8.84
N THR A 39 -1.98 -13.24 9.27
CA THR A 39 -3.25 -13.35 8.55
C THR A 39 -3.94 -11.98 8.46
N PRO A 40 -4.89 -11.77 7.52
CA PRO A 40 -5.69 -10.56 7.47
C PRO A 40 -6.40 -10.24 8.80
N LYS A 41 -6.87 -11.26 9.52
CA LYS A 41 -7.51 -11.10 10.84
C LYS A 41 -6.52 -10.58 11.89
N GLN A 42 -5.32 -11.13 11.94
CA GLN A 42 -4.27 -10.69 12.86
C GLN A 42 -3.79 -9.26 12.55
N ARG A 43 -3.61 -8.90 11.27
CA ARG A 43 -3.29 -7.52 10.86
C ARG A 43 -4.37 -6.53 11.33
N ARG A 44 -5.65 -6.86 11.15
CA ARG A 44 -6.76 -6.01 11.65
C ARG A 44 -6.74 -5.87 13.17
N LYS A 45 -6.44 -6.94 13.91
CA LYS A 45 -6.32 -6.90 15.39
C LYS A 45 -5.19 -5.95 15.82
N LEU A 46 -4.03 -6.04 15.18
CA LEU A 46 -2.90 -5.13 15.46
C LEU A 46 -3.23 -3.69 15.08
N TYR A 47 -3.81 -3.46 13.90
CA TYR A 47 -4.27 -2.13 13.48
C TYR A 47 -5.21 -1.50 14.51
N ASN A 48 -6.20 -2.24 15.00
CA ASN A 48 -7.13 -1.75 16.03
C ASN A 48 -6.41 -1.51 17.36
N ARG A 49 -5.40 -2.32 17.70
CA ARG A 49 -4.57 -2.11 18.91
C ARG A 49 -3.75 -0.82 18.79
N MET A 50 -3.16 -0.54 17.63
CA MET A 50 -2.42 0.71 17.36
C MET A 50 -3.34 1.92 17.50
N LYS A 51 -4.57 1.85 16.96
CA LYS A 51 -5.59 2.90 17.13
C LYS A 51 -5.97 3.11 18.59
N ARG A 52 -6.27 2.06 19.34
CA ARG A 52 -6.65 2.15 20.77
C ARG A 52 -5.52 2.72 21.63
N ALA A 53 -4.28 2.37 21.30
CA ALA A 53 -3.09 2.93 21.94
C ALA A 53 -2.78 4.36 21.50
N LYS A 54 -3.63 4.99 20.68
CA LYS A 54 -3.44 6.34 20.14
C LYS A 54 -2.06 6.54 19.49
N MET A 55 -1.55 5.50 18.83
CA MET A 55 -0.31 5.63 18.08
C MET A 55 -0.49 6.65 16.96
N GLU A 56 0.48 7.55 16.84
CA GLU A 56 0.49 8.55 15.79
C GLU A 56 0.82 7.91 14.44
N PHE A 57 -0.11 8.00 13.50
CA PHE A 57 0.09 7.56 12.13
C PHE A 57 -0.78 8.34 11.14
N ALA A 58 -0.40 8.29 9.88
CA ALA A 58 -1.13 8.85 8.75
C ALA A 58 -1.16 7.85 7.61
N VAL A 59 -2.17 7.99 6.76
CA VAL A 59 -2.37 7.17 5.57
C VAL A 59 -2.58 8.11 4.40
N GLU A 60 -1.95 7.76 3.28
CA GLU A 60 -2.04 8.49 2.04
C GLU A 60 -2.40 7.52 0.91
N SER A 61 -3.11 8.01 -0.10
CA SER A 61 -3.46 7.19 -1.26
C SER A 61 -3.37 7.99 -2.56
N ILE A 62 -2.77 7.38 -3.58
CA ILE A 62 -2.74 7.95 -4.93
C ILE A 62 -3.63 7.10 -5.83
N SER A 63 -4.63 7.76 -6.43
CA SER A 63 -5.65 7.10 -7.24
C SER A 63 -5.10 6.51 -8.54
N ALA A 64 -5.80 5.52 -9.09
CA ALA A 64 -5.49 4.98 -10.43
C ALA A 64 -5.48 6.07 -11.51
N ARG A 65 -6.40 7.06 -11.42
CA ARG A 65 -6.43 8.24 -12.31
C ARG A 65 -5.13 9.04 -12.23
N GLN A 66 -4.65 9.36 -11.03
CA GLN A 66 -3.39 10.07 -10.86
C GLN A 66 -2.19 9.26 -11.37
N ILE A 67 -2.18 7.93 -11.14
CA ILE A 67 -1.13 7.03 -11.65
C ILE A 67 -1.14 6.98 -13.18
N ASN A 68 -2.32 6.91 -13.80
CA ASN A 68 -2.44 6.92 -15.26
C ASN A 68 -1.93 8.24 -15.86
N ASN A 69 -2.21 9.36 -15.19
CA ASN A 69 -1.84 10.69 -15.69
C ASN A 69 -0.37 11.05 -15.47
N ARG A 70 0.24 10.59 -14.36
CA ARG A 70 1.58 11.04 -13.92
C ARG A 70 2.62 9.93 -13.83
N GLY A 71 2.19 8.68 -13.98
CA GLY A 71 3.04 7.50 -13.91
C GLY A 71 3.28 6.99 -12.49
N MET A 72 3.60 5.69 -12.40
CA MET A 72 3.85 5.00 -11.14
C MET A 72 5.13 5.50 -10.44
N ALA A 73 6.16 5.89 -11.19
CA ALA A 73 7.40 6.41 -10.62
C ALA A 73 7.18 7.72 -9.84
N TRP A 74 6.36 8.63 -10.39
CA TRP A 74 5.91 9.83 -9.69
C TRP A 74 5.09 9.46 -8.45
N ALA A 75 4.11 8.56 -8.60
CA ALA A 75 3.24 8.16 -7.49
C ALA A 75 4.05 7.59 -6.30
N ASN A 76 5.04 6.73 -6.55
CA ASN A 76 5.84 6.13 -5.49
C ASN A 76 6.65 7.18 -4.70
N LYS A 77 7.15 8.22 -5.36
CA LYS A 77 7.86 9.31 -4.68
C LYS A 77 6.90 10.26 -3.96
N GLN A 78 5.80 10.61 -4.62
CA GLN A 78 4.85 11.60 -4.12
C GLN A 78 4.15 11.11 -2.84
N ILE A 79 3.81 9.83 -2.76
CA ILE A 79 3.05 9.29 -1.63
C ILE A 79 3.84 9.43 -0.31
N PHE A 80 5.14 9.17 -0.35
CA PHE A 80 6.02 9.35 0.81
C PHE A 80 6.29 10.83 1.11
N LYS A 81 6.46 11.67 0.07
CA LYS A 81 6.61 13.11 0.27
C LYS A 81 5.41 13.71 1.01
N ASN A 82 4.19 13.32 0.63
CA ASN A 82 2.96 13.76 1.30
C ASN A 82 2.95 13.36 2.78
N LEU A 83 3.32 12.11 3.08
CA LEU A 83 3.35 11.60 4.45
C LEU A 83 4.41 12.30 5.32
N ILE A 84 5.61 12.52 4.79
CA ILE A 84 6.69 13.24 5.49
C ILE A 84 6.28 14.68 5.81
N ASN A 85 5.54 15.34 4.90
CA ASN A 85 5.02 16.69 5.15
C ASN A 85 3.87 16.73 6.17
N ARG A 86 3.27 15.59 6.50
CA ARG A 86 2.09 15.50 7.38
C ARG A 86 2.44 15.03 8.81
N ILE A 87 3.51 14.26 8.97
CA ILE A 87 3.96 13.77 10.27
C ILE A 87 5.37 14.28 10.52
N GLU A 88 5.54 15.03 11.61
CA GLU A 88 6.85 15.47 12.08
C GLU A 88 7.57 14.35 12.85
N ALA A 89 8.85 14.11 12.52
CA ALA A 89 9.70 13.15 13.23
C ALA A 89 11.18 13.52 13.07
N ASP A 90 12.01 13.08 14.03
CA ASP A 90 13.46 13.32 13.98
C ASP A 90 14.13 12.51 12.85
N ARG A 91 13.57 11.34 12.53
CA ARG A 91 14.09 10.44 11.49
C ARG A 91 12.96 9.72 10.77
N TYR A 92 13.08 9.60 9.46
CA TYR A 92 12.17 8.84 8.61
C TYR A 92 12.89 7.64 7.99
N ILE A 93 12.22 6.48 8.00
CA ILE A 93 12.72 5.23 7.42
C ILE A 93 11.68 4.68 6.46
N VAL A 94 12.05 4.47 5.20
CA VAL A 94 11.17 3.97 4.14
C VAL A 94 11.59 2.56 3.75
N ASP A 95 10.64 1.64 3.57
CA ASP A 95 10.94 0.33 2.98
C ASP A 95 11.31 0.44 1.50
N GLY A 96 12.34 -0.31 1.08
CA GLY A 96 12.76 -0.41 -0.32
C GLY A 96 13.97 0.44 -0.66
N SER A 97 14.17 0.67 -1.96
CA SER A 97 15.38 1.29 -2.52
C SER A 97 15.15 2.70 -3.09
N LEU A 98 13.93 3.23 -2.98
CA LEU A 98 13.56 4.51 -3.56
C LEU A 98 14.27 5.65 -2.83
N LYS A 99 15.01 6.52 -3.54
CA LYS A 99 15.59 7.73 -2.94
C LYS A 99 14.47 8.74 -2.63
N ILE A 100 14.25 9.01 -1.34
CA ILE A 100 13.29 9.99 -0.83
C ILE A 100 14.04 11.05 -0.02
N ARG A 101 13.79 12.33 -0.32
CA ARG A 101 14.41 13.44 0.43
C ARG A 101 13.96 13.39 1.89
N ASN A 102 14.89 13.63 2.82
CA ASN A 102 14.67 13.61 4.26
C ASN A 102 14.28 12.24 4.84
N ALA A 103 14.51 11.14 4.12
CA ALA A 103 14.27 9.80 4.62
C ALA A 103 15.39 8.83 4.25
N LYS A 104 15.66 7.87 5.14
CA LYS A 104 16.58 6.77 4.88
C LYS A 104 15.80 5.59 4.31
N SER A 105 16.15 5.19 3.10
CA SER A 105 15.53 4.04 2.44
C SER A 105 16.33 2.77 2.73
N LEU A 106 15.63 1.71 3.15
CA LEU A 106 16.22 0.45 3.56
C LEU A 106 15.42 -0.72 2.97
N ILE A 107 16.11 -1.61 2.26
CA ILE A 107 15.50 -2.79 1.65
C ILE A 107 15.07 -3.78 2.75
N LYS A 108 13.81 -4.23 2.69
CA LYS A 108 13.20 -5.18 3.64
C LYS A 108 13.23 -4.66 5.09
N ALA A 109 13.12 -3.35 5.26
CA ALA A 109 12.99 -2.69 6.56
C ALA A 109 11.70 -3.08 7.28
N ASP A 110 10.63 -3.39 6.54
CA ASP A 110 9.37 -3.92 7.05
C ASP A 110 9.54 -5.16 7.96
N GLY A 111 10.58 -5.96 7.73
CA GLY A 111 10.92 -7.15 8.51
C GLY A 111 11.98 -6.94 9.59
N LYS A 112 12.54 -5.73 9.70
CA LYS A 112 13.67 -5.44 10.59
C LYS A 112 13.37 -4.30 11.56
N ILE A 113 12.53 -3.35 11.15
CA ILE A 113 12.33 -2.08 11.83
C ILE A 113 10.86 -1.95 12.20
N LYS A 114 10.58 -1.90 13.51
CA LYS A 114 9.22 -1.93 14.08
C LYS A 114 8.30 -0.84 13.53
N CYS A 115 8.80 0.38 13.29
CA CYS A 115 7.95 1.47 12.78
C CYS A 115 7.55 1.24 11.32
N VAL A 116 8.47 0.73 10.49
CA VAL A 116 8.18 0.36 9.10
C VAL A 116 7.23 -0.83 9.05
N MET A 117 7.44 -1.81 9.93
CA MET A 117 6.53 -2.94 10.12
C MET A 117 5.10 -2.48 10.46
N ALA A 118 4.97 -1.50 11.37
CA ALA A 118 3.68 -0.91 11.72
C ALA A 118 3.04 -0.20 10.51
N ALA A 119 3.82 0.58 9.78
CA ALA A 119 3.37 1.25 8.56
C ALA A 119 2.87 0.26 7.51
N SER A 120 3.58 -0.84 7.29
CA SER A 120 3.18 -1.93 6.40
C SER A 120 1.81 -2.49 6.76
N ILE A 121 1.57 -2.75 8.05
CA ILE A 121 0.28 -3.25 8.55
C ILE A 121 -0.82 -2.21 8.29
N VAL A 122 -0.57 -0.94 8.61
CA VAL A 122 -1.53 0.15 8.42
C VAL A 122 -1.90 0.29 6.94
N ALA A 123 -0.91 0.40 6.07
CA ALA A 123 -1.11 0.55 4.63
C ALA A 123 -1.87 -0.66 4.05
N LYS A 124 -1.50 -1.88 4.44
CA LYS A 124 -2.17 -3.11 3.98
C LYS A 124 -3.63 -3.20 4.42
N VAL A 125 -3.92 -2.90 5.70
CA VAL A 125 -5.30 -2.95 6.22
C VAL A 125 -6.18 -1.90 5.53
N GLU A 126 -5.68 -0.69 5.33
CA GLU A 126 -6.43 0.36 4.63
C GLU A 126 -6.66 0.03 3.17
N ARG A 127 -5.64 -0.46 2.47
CA ARG A 127 -5.80 -0.85 1.07
C ARG A 127 -6.81 -1.99 0.91
N ASP A 128 -6.74 -3.02 1.75
CA ASP A 128 -7.67 -4.15 1.69
C ASP A 128 -9.13 -3.70 1.93
N ARG A 129 -9.35 -2.72 2.82
CA ARG A 129 -10.66 -2.10 3.05
C ARG A 129 -11.15 -1.34 1.81
N LEU A 130 -10.29 -0.54 1.19
CA LEU A 130 -10.61 0.20 -0.03
C LEU A 130 -10.99 -0.76 -1.17
N MET A 131 -10.19 -1.80 -1.42
CA MET A 131 -10.49 -2.77 -2.48
C MET A 131 -11.77 -3.56 -2.21
N THR A 132 -12.07 -3.88 -0.94
CA THR A 132 -13.34 -4.51 -0.55
C THR A 132 -14.54 -3.60 -0.83
N ARG A 133 -14.40 -2.28 -0.59
CA ARG A 133 -15.45 -1.31 -0.91
C ARG A 133 -15.66 -1.21 -2.42
N LEU A 134 -14.57 -1.08 -3.18
CA LEU A 134 -14.62 -1.03 -4.64
C LEU A 134 -15.25 -2.28 -5.25
N HIS A 135 -15.02 -3.46 -4.65
CA HIS A 135 -15.66 -4.70 -5.08
C HIS A 135 -17.19 -4.68 -4.94
N LYS A 136 -17.76 -3.95 -3.98
CA LYS A 136 -19.22 -3.82 -3.88
C LYS A 136 -19.79 -3.07 -5.10
N GLU A 137 -19.07 -2.05 -5.58
CA GLU A 137 -19.44 -1.29 -6.78
C GLU A 137 -19.13 -2.06 -8.08
N PHE A 138 -18.04 -2.84 -8.10
CA PHE A 138 -17.57 -3.58 -9.28
C PHE A 138 -17.29 -5.04 -8.94
N PRO A 139 -18.33 -5.85 -8.67
CA PRO A 139 -18.17 -7.22 -8.17
C PRO A 139 -17.45 -8.13 -9.18
N LYS A 140 -17.71 -7.92 -10.48
CA LYS A 140 -17.17 -8.71 -11.59
C LYS A 140 -15.64 -8.87 -11.63
N TYR A 141 -14.89 -7.91 -11.07
CA TYR A 141 -13.42 -7.98 -11.07
C TYR A 141 -12.82 -8.74 -9.88
N GLY A 142 -13.62 -9.21 -8.91
CA GLY A 142 -13.14 -10.04 -7.81
C GLY A 142 -12.20 -9.33 -6.81
N TRP A 143 -12.20 -7.99 -6.76
CA TRP A 143 -11.26 -7.18 -5.97
C TRP A 143 -11.28 -7.43 -4.46
N LYS A 144 -12.35 -8.02 -3.90
CA LYS A 144 -12.36 -8.45 -2.50
C LYS A 144 -11.32 -9.56 -2.23
N SER A 145 -11.05 -10.41 -3.21
CA SER A 145 -10.10 -11.52 -3.11
C SER A 145 -8.72 -11.13 -3.66
N ASN A 146 -8.67 -10.73 -4.94
CA ASN A 146 -7.39 -10.44 -5.61
C ASN A 146 -6.80 -9.07 -5.24
N VAL A 147 -7.55 -8.21 -4.54
CA VAL A 147 -7.13 -6.85 -4.13
C VAL A 147 -6.45 -6.04 -5.26
N GLY A 148 -6.92 -6.21 -6.49
CA GLY A 148 -6.46 -5.50 -7.68
C GLY A 148 -5.21 -6.08 -8.35
N TYR A 149 -4.63 -7.19 -7.86
CA TYR A 149 -3.55 -7.90 -8.57
C TYR A 149 -4.06 -8.62 -9.82
N GLY A 150 -3.21 -8.78 -10.83
CA GLY A 150 -3.52 -9.44 -12.10
C GLY A 150 -3.62 -10.96 -12.02
N THR A 151 -4.48 -11.49 -11.15
CA THR A 151 -4.77 -12.92 -11.09
C THR A 151 -5.43 -13.40 -12.38
N LYS A 152 -5.42 -14.72 -12.63
CA LYS A 152 -6.11 -15.32 -13.81
C LYS A 152 -7.56 -14.82 -13.91
N TYR A 153 -8.30 -14.87 -12.80
CA TYR A 153 -9.67 -14.36 -12.73
C TYR A 153 -9.79 -12.88 -13.06
N HIS A 154 -8.93 -12.03 -12.50
CA HIS A 154 -9.00 -10.58 -12.74
C HIS A 154 -8.73 -10.23 -14.20
N ILE A 155 -7.74 -10.88 -14.81
CA ILE A 155 -7.44 -10.71 -16.24
C ILE A 155 -8.63 -11.15 -17.09
N GLN A 156 -9.25 -12.28 -16.79
CA GLN A 156 -10.40 -12.78 -17.53
C GLN A 156 -11.59 -11.81 -17.42
N ALA A 157 -11.90 -11.33 -16.21
CA ALA A 157 -12.94 -10.33 -15.99
C ALA A 157 -12.69 -9.01 -16.75
N ILE A 158 -11.41 -8.60 -16.91
CA ILE A 158 -11.06 -7.45 -17.74
C ILE A 158 -11.31 -7.72 -19.22
N LYS A 159 -10.99 -8.92 -19.72
CA LYS A 159 -11.26 -9.31 -21.12
C LYS A 159 -12.76 -9.34 -21.41
N GLU A 160 -13.56 -9.86 -20.49
CA GLU A 160 -15.01 -10.01 -20.66
C GLU A 160 -15.78 -8.70 -20.48
N HIS A 161 -15.36 -7.85 -19.54
CA HIS A 161 -16.15 -6.69 -19.13
C HIS A 161 -15.47 -5.34 -19.37
N GLY A 162 -14.28 -5.34 -19.98
CA GLY A 162 -13.47 -4.14 -20.18
C GLY A 162 -12.87 -3.55 -18.90
N MET A 163 -12.06 -2.51 -19.07
CA MET A 163 -11.49 -1.75 -17.97
C MET A 163 -12.54 -0.84 -17.32
N SER A 164 -12.50 -0.73 -16.00
CA SER A 164 -13.19 0.32 -15.22
C SER A 164 -12.29 1.52 -14.92
N ARG A 165 -12.88 2.62 -14.44
CA ARG A 165 -12.18 3.85 -14.01
C ARG A 165 -11.10 3.66 -12.93
N TYR A 166 -11.11 2.53 -12.23
CA TYR A 166 -10.12 2.21 -11.18
C TYR A 166 -8.95 1.37 -11.69
N HIS A 167 -8.95 0.97 -12.97
CA HIS A 167 -7.82 0.29 -13.58
C HIS A 167 -6.70 1.25 -13.95
N ARG A 168 -5.47 0.75 -13.88
CA ARG A 168 -4.27 1.44 -14.31
C ARG A 168 -3.98 1.03 -15.74
N SER A 169 -4.37 1.85 -16.71
CA SER A 169 -4.47 1.46 -18.13
C SER A 169 -3.18 0.82 -18.65
N VAL A 170 -2.03 1.46 -18.44
CA VAL A 170 -0.72 0.93 -18.86
C VAL A 170 -0.45 -0.45 -18.26
N PHE A 171 -0.73 -0.65 -16.97
CA PHE A 171 -0.48 -1.92 -16.29
C PHE A 171 -1.39 -3.02 -16.83
N VAL A 172 -2.66 -2.69 -17.09
CA VAL A 172 -3.59 -3.65 -17.69
C VAL A 172 -3.15 -4.01 -19.11
N THR A 173 -2.80 -3.02 -19.94
CA THR A 173 -2.34 -3.24 -21.30
C THR A 173 -1.10 -4.13 -21.32
N THR A 174 -0.11 -3.88 -20.46
CA THR A 174 1.07 -4.74 -20.34
C THR A 174 0.67 -6.17 -19.92
N ALA A 175 -0.14 -6.32 -18.88
CA ALA A 175 -0.54 -7.63 -18.37
C ALA A 175 -1.40 -8.46 -19.36
N LEU A 176 -2.11 -7.80 -20.28
CA LEU A 176 -2.84 -8.46 -21.35
C LEU A 176 -1.90 -8.89 -22.49
N ARG A 177 -0.89 -8.09 -22.83
CA ARG A 177 0.10 -8.42 -23.88
C ARG A 177 0.97 -9.61 -23.49
N ASP A 178 1.48 -9.63 -22.25
CA ASP A 178 2.36 -10.70 -21.74
C ASP A 178 1.68 -12.08 -21.68
N LYS A 179 0.37 -12.16 -21.91
CA LYS A 179 -0.43 -13.40 -21.93
C LYS A 179 -1.01 -13.77 -23.29
N VAL A 180 -0.65 -13.03 -24.34
CA VAL A 180 -0.96 -13.34 -25.73
C VAL A 180 0.19 -14.10 -26.41
N THR A 181 1.35 -14.19 -25.77
CA THR A 181 2.47 -15.04 -26.22
C THR A 181 2.32 -16.46 -25.65
N ILE A 182 1.47 -17.28 -26.28
CA ILE A 182 1.52 -18.75 -26.27
C ILE A 182 1.22 -19.19 -27.71
#